data_AF-M9X9J2-F1
#
_entry.id   AF-M9X9J2-F1
#
_cell.length_a   1.000
_cell.length_b   1.000
_cell.length_c   1.000
_cell.angle_alpha   90.00
_cell.angle_beta   90.00
_cell.angle_gamma   90.00
#
_symmetry.space_group_name_H-M   'P 1'
#
loop_
_entity.id
_entity.type
_entity.pdbx_description
1 polymer ?
#
loop_
_entity_poly.entity_id
_entity_poly.type
_entity_poly.pdbx_seq_one_letter_code
_entity_poly.pdbx_strand_id
1 'polypeptide(L)'
;MLVQSAGMPDWEKLVQRFPGYFAQPPASKPIPLEHLQPAQVLRFRLRANPTVTKKDPNNPDSKKRKRHGLKTLEEQLEWLHRQGAKGGFSVLGAMVVQSERVRMYKHDGSGPIVLQSVLYEGHLKITDLEAFKHTLAAGLGHAKALGFGLLSIAKV
;
A
#
# COMPACT_ATOMS: atom_id res chain seq x y z
N MET A 1 8.12 7.82 10.40
CA MET A 1 6.93 7.55 9.55
C MET A 1 7.09 8.30 8.24
N LEU A 2 6.64 7.73 7.11
CA LEU A 2 6.59 8.43 5.81
C LEU A 2 5.14 8.76 5.48
N VAL A 3 4.90 9.95 4.93
CA VAL A 3 3.58 10.43 4.50
C VAL A 3 3.69 10.98 3.09
N GLN A 4 2.72 10.66 2.25
CA GLN A 4 2.56 11.23 0.91
C GLN A 4 1.21 11.92 0.82
N SER A 5 1.19 13.12 0.25
CA SER A 5 0.00 13.95 0.07
C SER A 5 0.00 14.57 -1.32
N ALA A 6 -1.18 14.94 -1.82
CA ALA A 6 -1.34 15.60 -3.12
C ALA A 6 -0.80 17.04 -3.14
N GLY A 7 -0.67 17.68 -1.97
CA GLY A 7 -0.13 19.03 -1.80
C GLY A 7 0.77 19.13 -0.57
N MET A 8 1.32 20.32 -0.34
CA MET A 8 2.15 20.59 0.84
C MET A 8 1.34 20.30 2.12
N PRO A 9 1.79 19.41 3.00
CA PRO A 9 1.07 19.14 4.23
C PRO A 9 1.16 20.33 5.19
N ASP A 10 0.02 20.68 5.76
CA ASP A 10 -0.08 21.61 6.89
C ASP A 10 -0.11 20.80 8.20
N TRP A 11 0.91 21.00 9.03
CA TRP A 11 1.07 20.30 10.30
C TRP A 11 0.60 21.11 11.51
N GLU A 12 0.17 22.36 11.33
CA GLU A 12 -0.11 23.29 12.43
C GLU A 12 -1.13 22.73 13.42
N LYS A 13 -2.26 22.23 12.90
CA LYS A 13 -3.34 21.64 13.72
C LYS A 13 -2.87 20.46 14.57
N LEU A 14 -1.94 19.66 14.05
CA LEU A 14 -1.40 18.51 14.78
C LEU A 14 -0.49 18.98 15.91
N VAL A 15 0.37 19.96 15.65
CA VAL A 15 1.27 20.54 16.65
C VAL A 15 0.49 21.24 17.77
N GLN A 16 -0.56 22.00 17.41
CA GLN A 16 -1.43 22.66 18.38
C GLN A 16 -2.15 21.65 19.28
N ARG A 17 -2.67 20.56 18.70
CA ARG A 17 -3.41 19.53 19.45
C ARG A 17 -2.50 18.65 20.31
N PHE A 18 -1.30 18.36 19.82
CA PHE A 18 -0.33 17.48 20.48
C PHE A 18 1.06 18.13 20.49
N PRO A 19 1.33 19.04 21.44
CA PRO A 19 2.65 19.63 21.60
C PRO A 19 3.72 18.55 21.81
N GLY A 20 4.85 18.64 21.11
CA GLY A 20 5.92 17.65 21.18
C GLY A 20 5.66 16.33 20.42
N TYR A 21 4.61 16.27 19.59
CA TYR A 21 4.29 15.07 18.80
C TYR A 21 5.43 14.59 17.91
N PHE A 22 6.19 15.52 17.32
CA PHE A 22 7.29 15.20 16.44
C PHE A 22 8.61 15.10 17.21
N ALA A 23 9.31 13.98 17.07
CA ALA A 23 10.68 13.83 17.59
C ALA A 23 11.68 14.78 16.90
N GLN A 24 11.39 15.17 15.66
CA GLN A 24 12.14 16.16 14.88
C GLN A 24 11.17 16.90 13.92
N PRO A 25 11.45 18.15 13.53
CA PRO A 25 10.58 18.88 12.59
C PRO A 25 10.30 18.06 11.32
N PRO A 26 9.05 18.01 10.83
CA PRO A 26 8.72 17.27 9.63
C PRO A 26 9.37 17.91 8.40
N ALA A 27 10.11 17.13 7.63
CA ALA A 27 10.66 17.55 6.35
C ALA A 27 9.71 17.17 5.20
N SER A 28 9.56 18.06 4.22
CA SER A 28 8.77 17.82 3.00
C SER A 28 9.63 18.07 1.76
N LYS A 29 9.37 17.29 0.71
CA LYS A 29 9.97 17.50 -0.62
C LYS A 29 8.97 17.09 -1.70
N PRO A 30 8.94 17.78 -2.86
CA PRO A 30 8.19 17.31 -4.01
C PRO A 30 8.80 16.01 -4.55
N ILE A 31 7.96 15.17 -5.16
CA ILE A 31 8.39 13.97 -5.85
C ILE A 31 8.34 14.25 -7.36
N PRO A 32 9.50 14.33 -8.04
CA PRO A 32 9.54 14.71 -9.45
C PRO A 32 9.16 13.51 -10.35
N LEU A 33 7.86 13.30 -10.54
CA LEU A 33 7.32 12.21 -11.36
C LEU A 33 7.64 12.38 -12.86
N GLU A 34 7.98 13.58 -13.29
CA GLU A 34 8.43 13.93 -14.64
C GLU A 34 9.73 13.23 -15.06
N HIS A 35 10.56 12.82 -14.07
CA HIS A 35 11.81 12.10 -14.35
C HIS A 35 11.60 10.59 -14.58
N LEU A 36 10.38 10.08 -14.42
CA LEU A 36 10.07 8.68 -14.68
C LEU A 36 9.95 8.42 -16.18
N GLN A 37 10.54 7.31 -16.63
CA GLN A 37 10.58 6.95 -18.04
C GLN A 37 9.92 5.57 -18.28
N PRO A 38 9.31 5.33 -19.46
CA PRO A 38 8.87 4.01 -19.83
C PRO A 38 10.03 3.00 -19.77
N ALA A 39 9.73 1.74 -19.44
CA ALA A 39 10.70 0.65 -19.32
C ALA A 39 11.79 0.85 -18.23
N GLN A 40 11.74 1.92 -17.43
CA GLN A 40 12.69 2.16 -16.34
C GLN A 40 12.57 1.07 -15.28
N VAL A 41 13.71 0.60 -14.78
CA VAL A 41 13.80 -0.35 -13.66
C VAL A 41 14.05 0.43 -12.38
N LEU A 42 13.29 0.09 -11.33
CA LEU A 42 13.32 0.76 -10.03
C LEU A 42 13.31 -0.27 -8.91
N ARG A 43 13.97 0.06 -7.79
CA ARG A 43 13.74 -0.61 -6.51
C ARG A 43 12.40 -0.16 -5.96
N PHE A 44 11.68 -1.04 -5.28
CA PHE A 44 10.44 -0.68 -4.62
C PHE A 44 10.29 -1.27 -3.22
N ARG A 45 9.49 -0.60 -2.41
CA ARG A 45 8.96 -1.09 -1.12
C ARG A 45 7.48 -0.79 -1.04
N LEU A 46 6.69 -1.78 -0.62
CA LEU A 46 5.24 -1.68 -0.52
C LEU A 46 4.74 -2.46 0.69
N ARG A 47 4.10 -1.77 1.64
CA ARG A 47 3.24 -2.44 2.64
C ARG A 47 1.81 -2.46 2.12
N ALA A 48 1.24 -3.63 1.88
CA ALA A 48 -0.09 -3.78 1.31
C ALA A 48 -0.96 -4.80 2.07
N ASN A 49 -2.26 -4.77 1.78
CA ASN A 49 -3.23 -5.75 2.25
C ASN A 49 -3.67 -6.64 1.06
N PRO A 50 -2.93 -7.73 0.78
CA PRO A 50 -3.26 -8.63 -0.32
C PRO A 50 -4.52 -9.43 0.02
N THR A 51 -5.55 -9.24 -0.79
CA THR A 51 -6.87 -9.80 -0.51
C THR A 51 -7.56 -10.32 -1.75
N VAL A 52 -8.42 -11.30 -1.54
CA VAL A 52 -9.37 -11.82 -2.52
C VAL A 52 -10.81 -11.68 -2.01
N THR A 53 -11.74 -11.38 -2.91
CA THR A 53 -13.17 -11.27 -2.58
C THR A 53 -13.88 -12.53 -3.01
N LYS A 54 -14.40 -13.32 -2.05
CA LYS A 54 -15.06 -14.62 -2.28
C LYS A 54 -16.44 -14.65 -1.59
N LYS A 55 -17.29 -15.61 -1.93
CA LYS A 55 -18.52 -15.85 -1.14
C LYS A 55 -18.13 -16.28 0.28
N ASP A 56 -19.00 -15.99 1.25
CA ASP A 56 -18.76 -16.40 2.63
C ASP A 56 -18.96 -17.92 2.76
N PRO A 57 -17.91 -18.72 3.04
CA PRO A 57 -18.08 -20.16 3.20
C PRO A 57 -18.94 -20.52 4.42
N ASN A 58 -19.02 -19.65 5.42
CA ASN A 58 -19.83 -19.86 6.62
C ASN A 58 -21.28 -19.40 6.44
N ASN A 59 -21.60 -18.78 5.30
CA ASN A 59 -22.97 -18.37 4.95
C ASN A 59 -23.12 -18.40 3.42
N PRO A 60 -23.25 -19.58 2.82
CA PRO A 60 -23.28 -19.75 1.36
C PRO A 60 -24.50 -19.09 0.69
N ASP A 61 -25.61 -18.95 1.42
CA ASP A 61 -26.85 -18.31 0.95
C ASP A 61 -26.77 -16.77 0.96
N SER A 62 -25.77 -16.20 1.63
CA SER A 62 -25.53 -14.76 1.59
C SER A 62 -25.16 -14.32 0.17
N LYS A 63 -25.99 -13.43 -0.39
CA LYS A 63 -25.67 -12.71 -1.64
C LYS A 63 -24.42 -11.80 -1.53
N LYS A 64 -23.96 -11.50 -0.30
CA LYS A 64 -22.80 -10.63 -0.04
C LYS A 64 -21.49 -11.43 -0.10
N ARG A 65 -20.52 -10.91 -0.86
CA ARG A 65 -19.13 -11.41 -0.88
C ARG A 65 -18.32 -10.77 0.25
N LYS A 66 -17.36 -11.52 0.80
CA LYS A 66 -16.44 -11.06 1.83
C LYS A 66 -15.00 -10.99 1.31
N ARG A 67 -14.22 -10.08 1.89
CA ARG A 67 -12.80 -9.89 1.58
C ARG A 67 -11.97 -10.72 2.55
N HIS A 68 -11.09 -11.57 2.02
CA HIS A 68 -10.20 -12.43 2.78
C HIS A 68 -8.75 -12.08 2.43
N GLY A 69 -7.90 -11.98 3.46
CA GLY A 69 -6.45 -11.82 3.29
C GLY A 69 -5.82 -13.10 2.74
N LEU A 70 -4.89 -12.94 1.80
CA LEU A 70 -4.12 -14.03 1.21
C LEU A 70 -2.97 -14.43 2.13
N LYS A 71 -2.81 -15.72 2.40
CA LYS A 71 -1.96 -16.19 3.52
C LYS A 71 -0.65 -16.79 3.08
N THR A 72 -0.64 -17.47 1.93
CA THR A 72 0.57 -18.15 1.46
C THR A 72 1.45 -17.17 0.70
N LEU A 73 2.75 -17.48 0.62
CA LEU A 73 3.72 -16.67 -0.11
C LEU A 73 3.33 -16.56 -1.59
N GLU A 74 2.92 -17.68 -2.19
CA GLU A 74 2.56 -17.80 -3.59
C GLU A 74 1.36 -16.91 -3.93
N GLU A 75 0.28 -16.99 -3.13
CA GLU A 75 -0.90 -16.14 -3.30
C GLU A 75 -0.56 -14.65 -3.16
N GLN A 76 0.32 -14.31 -2.23
CA GLN A 76 0.75 -12.94 -1.96
C GLN A 76 1.60 -12.36 -3.10
N LEU A 77 2.50 -13.15 -3.66
CA LEU A 77 3.31 -12.76 -4.82
C LEU A 77 2.43 -12.67 -6.07
N GLU A 78 1.54 -13.63 -6.30
CA GLU A 78 0.60 -13.59 -7.43
C GLU A 78 -0.29 -12.35 -7.36
N TRP A 79 -0.77 -12.00 -6.17
CA TRP A 79 -1.51 -10.76 -5.95
C TRP A 79 -0.67 -9.54 -6.35
N LEU A 80 0.60 -9.48 -5.93
CA LEU A 80 1.49 -8.37 -6.24
C LEU A 80 1.69 -8.25 -7.76
N HIS A 81 1.99 -9.35 -8.45
CA HIS A 81 2.14 -9.37 -9.91
C HIS A 81 0.87 -8.85 -10.61
N ARG A 82 -0.30 -9.35 -10.20
CA ARG A 82 -1.59 -8.95 -10.77
C ARG A 82 -1.92 -7.48 -10.50
N GLN A 83 -1.60 -6.96 -9.31
CA GLN A 83 -1.80 -5.55 -8.99
C GLN A 83 -0.80 -4.66 -9.72
N GLY A 84 0.45 -5.09 -9.85
CA GLY A 84 1.48 -4.38 -10.61
C GLY A 84 1.08 -4.20 -12.06
N ALA A 85 0.65 -5.27 -12.72
CA ALA A 85 0.24 -5.22 -14.12
C ALA A 85 -0.90 -4.22 -14.34
N LYS A 86 -1.86 -4.14 -13.41
CA LYS A 86 -2.95 -3.15 -13.44
C LYS A 86 -2.49 -1.73 -13.11
N GLY A 87 -1.42 -1.62 -12.33
CA GLY A 87 -0.83 -0.37 -11.88
C GLY A 87 0.29 0.16 -12.78
N GLY A 88 0.46 -0.38 -13.98
CA GLY A 88 1.44 0.11 -14.95
C GLY A 88 2.89 -0.35 -14.71
N PHE A 89 3.11 -1.45 -13.98
CA PHE A 89 4.45 -2.01 -13.81
C PHE A 89 4.47 -3.54 -13.79
N SER A 90 5.59 -4.14 -14.19
CA SER A 90 5.87 -5.56 -13.96
C SER A 90 6.85 -5.72 -12.81
N VAL A 91 6.65 -6.75 -11.98
CA VAL A 91 7.59 -7.11 -10.92
C VAL A 91 8.67 -8.00 -11.52
N LEU A 92 9.93 -7.58 -11.43
CA LEU A 92 11.09 -8.34 -11.92
C LEU A 92 11.56 -9.37 -10.89
N GLY A 93 11.39 -9.06 -9.61
CA GLY A 93 11.66 -9.94 -8.48
C GLY A 93 11.25 -9.26 -7.19
N ALA A 94 10.70 -10.02 -6.25
CA ALA A 94 10.23 -9.49 -4.97
C ALA A 94 10.37 -10.51 -3.84
N MET A 95 10.61 -10.01 -2.64
CA MET A 95 10.59 -10.76 -1.39
C MET A 95 9.41 -10.30 -0.55
N VAL A 96 8.80 -11.24 0.18
CA VAL A 96 7.89 -10.93 1.29
C VAL A 96 8.75 -10.82 2.56
N VAL A 97 9.05 -9.59 2.95
CA VAL A 97 9.89 -9.28 4.13
C VAL A 97 9.13 -9.52 5.42
N GLN A 98 7.82 -9.27 5.42
CA GLN A 98 6.95 -9.47 6.59
C GLN A 98 5.55 -9.86 6.11
N SER A 99 4.93 -10.83 6.77
CA SER A 99 3.55 -11.25 6.53
C SER A 99 2.88 -11.57 7.86
N GLU A 100 1.92 -10.74 8.27
CA GLU A 100 1.28 -10.86 9.59
C GLU A 100 -0.20 -10.48 9.54
N ARG A 101 -0.98 -11.01 10.49
CA ARG A 101 -2.37 -10.62 10.67
C ARG A 101 -2.45 -9.52 11.72
N VAL A 102 -2.76 -8.30 11.29
CA VAL A 102 -2.91 -7.15 12.19
C VAL A 102 -4.36 -6.94 12.60
N ARG A 103 -4.56 -6.48 13.83
CA ARG A 103 -5.87 -6.10 14.38
C ARG A 103 -5.85 -4.63 14.77
N MET A 104 -6.89 -3.91 14.40
CA MET A 104 -7.08 -2.51 14.77
C MET A 104 -8.43 -2.37 15.45
N TYR A 105 -8.46 -1.67 16.57
CA TYR A 105 -9.65 -1.50 17.39
C TYR A 105 -10.22 -0.11 17.15
N LYS A 106 -11.55 -0.04 17.04
CA LYS A 106 -12.25 1.23 16.92
C LYS A 106 -12.65 1.73 18.29
N HIS A 107 -12.75 3.05 18.44
CA HIS A 107 -13.16 3.69 19.69
C HIS A 107 -14.65 3.47 20.01
N ASP A 108 -15.46 3.03 19.05
CA ASP A 108 -16.91 2.83 19.18
C ASP A 108 -17.31 1.47 19.81
N GLY A 109 -16.34 0.67 20.25
CA GLY A 109 -16.58 -0.66 20.82
C GLY A 109 -17.00 -1.73 19.79
N SER A 110 -17.04 -1.40 18.49
CA SER A 110 -17.30 -2.39 17.44
C SER A 110 -16.15 -3.38 17.31
N GLY A 111 -16.45 -4.56 16.74
CA GLY A 111 -15.45 -5.62 16.54
C GLY A 111 -14.21 -5.15 15.77
N PRO A 112 -13.05 -5.78 16.00
CA PRO A 112 -11.78 -5.30 15.45
C PRO A 112 -11.77 -5.38 13.92
N ILE A 113 -11.13 -4.41 13.29
CA ILE A 113 -10.73 -4.49 11.89
C ILE A 113 -9.53 -5.43 11.81
N VAL A 114 -9.65 -6.48 11.00
CA VAL A 114 -8.59 -7.47 10.83
C VAL A 114 -8.08 -7.42 9.40
N LEU A 115 -6.78 -7.24 9.22
CA LEU A 115 -6.12 -7.16 7.92
C LEU A 115 -4.95 -8.14 7.84
N GLN A 116 -4.67 -8.61 6.63
CA GLN A 116 -3.39 -9.25 6.35
C GLN A 116 -2.42 -8.14 5.92
N SER A 117 -1.33 -7.96 6.66
CA SER A 117 -0.29 -6.99 6.38
C SER A 117 0.89 -7.69 5.74
N VAL A 118 1.25 -7.28 4.53
CA VAL A 118 2.39 -7.85 3.81
C VAL A 118 3.32 -6.73 3.36
N LEU A 119 4.59 -6.84 3.73
CA LEU A 119 5.66 -5.95 3.29
C LEU A 119 6.44 -6.62 2.16
N TYR A 120 6.38 -6.01 0.98
CA TYR A 120 7.11 -6.41 -0.21
C TYR A 120 8.29 -5.47 -0.44
N GLU A 121 9.43 -6.04 -0.83
CA GLU A 121 10.58 -5.30 -1.34
C GLU A 121 11.14 -6.00 -2.58
N GLY A 122 11.63 -5.25 -3.55
CA GLY A 122 12.13 -5.84 -4.78
C GLY A 122 12.43 -4.85 -5.90
N HIS A 123 12.38 -5.36 -7.13
CA HIS A 123 12.57 -4.58 -8.36
C HIS A 123 11.33 -4.65 -9.24
N LEU A 124 10.99 -3.53 -9.86
CA LEU A 124 9.92 -3.41 -10.84
C LEU A 124 10.42 -2.73 -12.11
N LYS A 125 9.70 -2.94 -13.22
CA LYS A 125 9.88 -2.24 -14.48
C LYS A 125 8.59 -1.51 -14.85
N ILE A 126 8.70 -0.23 -15.20
CA ILE A 126 7.54 0.55 -15.67
C ILE A 126 7.09 -0.01 -17.03
N THR A 127 5.81 -0.36 -17.14
CA THR A 127 5.20 -0.87 -18.38
C THR A 127 4.23 0.13 -19.00
N ASP A 128 3.54 0.93 -18.16
CA ASP A 128 2.69 2.04 -18.58
C ASP A 128 2.95 3.22 -17.63
N LEU A 129 3.53 4.29 -18.17
CA LEU A 129 4.00 5.41 -17.36
C LEU A 129 2.86 6.15 -16.66
N GLU A 130 1.74 6.35 -17.32
CA GLU A 130 0.63 7.14 -16.78
C GLU A 130 -0.16 6.34 -15.74
N ALA A 131 -0.41 5.05 -16.01
CA ALA A 131 -0.97 4.15 -15.01
C ALA A 131 -0.05 4.01 -13.78
N PHE A 132 1.27 4.02 -13.98
CA PHE A 132 2.25 3.97 -12.91
C PHE A 132 2.27 5.24 -12.06
N LYS A 133 2.27 6.44 -12.69
CA LYS A 133 2.15 7.72 -11.97
C LYS A 133 0.86 7.78 -11.15
N HIS A 134 -0.26 7.33 -11.73
CA HIS A 134 -1.54 7.24 -10.99
C HIS A 134 -1.43 6.29 -9.79
N THR A 135 -0.78 5.13 -9.96
CA THR A 135 -0.56 4.17 -8.89
C THR A 135 0.30 4.72 -7.75
N LEU A 136 1.38 5.45 -8.08
CA LEU A 136 2.21 6.13 -7.09
C LEU A 136 1.39 7.15 -6.29
N ALA A 137 0.54 7.94 -6.96
CA ALA A 137 -0.28 8.96 -6.30
C ALA A 137 -1.43 8.37 -5.46
N ALA A 138 -2.17 7.39 -6.00
CA ALA A 138 -3.39 6.86 -5.40
C ALA A 138 -3.16 5.66 -4.45
N GLY A 139 -1.96 5.08 -4.51
CA GLY A 139 -1.56 3.88 -3.78
C GLY A 139 -2.14 2.58 -4.34
N LEU A 140 -1.50 1.46 -4.00
CA LEU A 140 -1.83 0.12 -4.49
C LEU A 140 -2.62 -0.71 -3.46
N GLY A 141 -3.78 -1.24 -3.84
CA GLY A 141 -4.57 -2.16 -3.01
C GLY A 141 -5.52 -1.49 -2.01
N HIS A 142 -5.90 -2.23 -0.97
CA HIS A 142 -6.91 -1.81 0.02
C HIS A 142 -6.28 -1.28 1.32
N ALA A 143 -7.14 -0.76 2.22
CA ALA A 143 -6.78 -0.28 3.56
C ALA A 143 -5.81 0.91 3.57
N LYS A 144 -5.87 1.79 2.56
CA LYS A 144 -4.97 2.94 2.40
C LYS A 144 -4.98 3.91 3.59
N ALA A 145 -6.16 4.16 4.14
CA ALA A 145 -6.33 4.98 5.35
C ALA A 145 -5.69 4.38 6.61
N LEU A 146 -5.24 3.12 6.55
CA LEU A 146 -4.67 2.36 7.67
C LEU A 146 -3.18 2.07 7.48
N GLY A 147 -2.49 2.86 6.66
CA GLY A 147 -1.04 2.76 6.44
C GLY A 147 -0.61 1.72 5.40
N PHE A 148 -1.50 1.37 4.47
CA PHE A 148 -1.23 0.44 3.37
C PHE A 148 -1.23 1.14 2.00
N GLY A 149 -0.56 0.54 1.03
CA GLY A 149 -0.66 0.90 -0.38
C GLY A 149 0.30 2.00 -0.85
N LEU A 150 1.06 2.64 0.04
CA LEU A 150 2.13 3.54 -0.38
C LEU A 150 3.24 2.73 -1.05
N LEU A 151 3.42 2.94 -2.36
CA LEU A 151 4.49 2.34 -3.16
C LEU A 151 5.69 3.31 -3.17
N SER A 152 6.74 2.97 -2.43
CA SER A 152 7.99 3.73 -2.41
C SER A 152 8.93 3.21 -3.48
N ILE A 153 9.59 4.11 -4.21
CA ILE A 153 10.52 3.77 -5.30
C ILE A 153 11.88 4.45 -5.15
N ALA A 154 12.90 3.82 -5.69
CA ALA A 154 14.25 4.38 -5.80
C ALA A 154 14.92 3.92 -7.11
N LYS A 155 15.86 4.73 -7.60
CA LYS A 155 16.73 4.31 -8.71
C LYS A 155 17.56 3.11 -8.25
N VAL A 156 17.82 2.19 -9.18
CA VAL A 156 18.70 1.04 -8.96
C VAL A 156 20.14 1.51 -8.78
#